data_AF-A0A0K2V1P4-F1
#
_entry.id   AF-A0A0K2V1P4-F1
#
_cell.length_a   1.000
_cell.length_b   1.000
_cell.length_c   1.000
_cell.angle_alpha   90.00
_cell.angle_beta   90.00
_cell.angle_gamma   90.00
#
_symmetry.space_group_name_H-M   'P 1'
#
loop_
_entity.id
_entity.type
_entity.pdbx_description
1 polymer ?
#
loop_
_entity_poly.entity_id
_entity_poly.type
_entity_poly.pdbx_seq_one_letter_code
_entity_poly.pdbx_strand_id
1 'polypeptide(L)'
;VSKVFCDILRHTHCYVPRHMSSSSSSAMKIVNARLDYELEEIRSAGTWKTERVITSKQDINIQVDDCTGPILNFCANNYLGLSCHPQVVASGKMVMDSQGAALSSVRFIYGTQNIHKAHKFIKVFI
;
A
#
# COMPACT_ATOMS: atom_id res chain seq x y z
N VAL A 1 2.14 0.55 -15.56
CA VAL A 1 2.03 1.18 -14.22
C VAL A 1 3.24 2.09 -13.94
N SER A 2 4.47 1.66 -14.25
CA SER A 2 5.69 2.50 -14.13
C SER A 2 5.64 3.79 -14.96
N LYS A 3 5.14 3.74 -16.20
CA LYS A 3 5.03 4.92 -17.08
C LYS A 3 4.12 6.01 -16.50
N VAL A 4 2.91 5.64 -16.03
CA VAL A 4 1.93 6.60 -15.49
C VAL A 4 2.45 7.28 -14.21
N PHE A 5 3.14 6.54 -13.34
CA PHE A 5 3.73 7.10 -12.12
C PHE A 5 4.91 8.05 -12.44
N CYS A 6 5.76 7.69 -13.40
CA CYS A 6 6.82 8.56 -13.91
C CYS A 6 6.27 9.79 -14.67
N ASP A 7 5.11 9.71 -15.29
CA ASP A 7 4.49 10.82 -16.04
C ASP A 7 3.85 11.85 -15.10
N ILE A 8 3.22 11.40 -14.00
CA ILE A 8 2.70 12.28 -12.94
C ILE A 8 3.83 13.07 -12.26
N LEU A 9 4.97 12.42 -12.01
CA LEU A 9 6.14 13.07 -11.40
C LEU A 9 6.84 14.06 -12.34
N ARG A 10 6.63 13.96 -13.66
CA ARG A 10 7.25 14.87 -14.65
C ARG A 10 6.55 16.21 -14.80
N HIS A 11 5.27 16.32 -14.40
CA HIS A 11 4.53 17.58 -14.48
C HIS A 11 4.67 18.49 -13.25
N THR A 12 5.40 18.08 -12.22
CA THR A 12 5.71 18.87 -11.01
C THR A 12 7.17 19.35 -10.95
N HIS A 13 7.71 19.77 -12.10
CA HIS A 13 9.10 20.22 -12.23
C HIS A 13 9.36 21.58 -11.53
N CYS A 14 9.48 21.52 -10.21
CA CYS A 14 10.34 22.37 -9.38
C CYS A 14 11.10 21.46 -8.39
N TYR A 15 11.74 20.39 -8.90
CA TYR A 15 12.73 19.64 -8.12
C TYR A 15 14.07 20.40 -8.18
N VAL A 16 14.33 21.21 -7.16
CA VAL A 16 15.68 21.74 -6.90
C VAL A 16 16.47 20.61 -6.23
N PRO A 17 17.57 20.10 -6.81
CA PRO A 17 18.39 19.11 -6.13
C PRO A 17 19.04 19.76 -4.91
N ARG A 18 18.55 19.42 -3.71
CA ARG A 18 19.18 19.85 -2.46
C ARG A 18 20.43 18.98 -2.29
N HIS A 19 21.61 19.57 -2.48
CA HIS A 19 22.89 18.92 -2.22
C HIS A 19 22.99 18.65 -0.70
N MET A 20 22.60 17.45 -0.25
CA MET A 20 22.71 17.03 1.15
C MET A 20 24.15 16.61 1.43
N SER A 21 24.96 17.52 1.97
CA SER A 21 26.20 17.15 2.67
C SER A 21 25.82 16.50 4.02
N SER A 22 25.80 15.17 4.10
CA SER A 22 25.43 14.46 5.34
C SER A 22 26.65 14.22 6.23
N SER A 23 27.04 15.23 7.01
CA SER A 23 27.71 14.95 8.29
C SER A 23 26.64 14.45 9.24
N SER A 24 26.41 13.14 9.30
CA SER A 24 25.45 12.54 10.23
C SER A 24 25.80 12.93 11.68
N SER A 25 24.92 13.69 12.33
CA SER A 25 25.02 14.08 13.74
C SER A 25 25.25 12.86 14.64
N SER A 26 26.01 13.04 15.73
CA SER A 26 26.27 11.98 16.73
C SER A 26 24.99 11.31 17.24
N ALA A 27 23.91 12.08 17.37
CA ALA A 27 22.59 11.57 17.76
C ALA A 27 22.03 10.54 16.76
N MET A 28 22.23 10.75 15.44
CA MET A 28 21.75 9.81 14.43
C MET A 28 22.51 8.48 14.48
N LYS A 29 23.81 8.52 14.82
CA LYS A 29 24.62 7.30 14.99
C LYS A 29 24.13 6.48 16.18
N ILE A 30 23.74 7.13 17.28
CA ILE A 30 23.20 6.45 18.46
C ILE A 30 21.87 5.77 18.14
N VAL A 31 20.97 6.48 17.44
CA VAL A 31 19.68 5.90 17.02
C VAL A 31 19.89 4.69 16.11
N ASN A 32 20.74 4.80 15.08
CA ASN A 32 21.01 3.68 14.19
C ASN A 32 21.60 2.48 14.92
N ALA A 33 22.56 2.68 15.82
CA ALA A 33 23.14 1.60 16.61
C ALA A 33 22.09 0.90 17.49
N ARG A 34 21.12 1.64 18.06
CA ARG A 34 20.02 1.03 18.81
C ARG A 34 19.09 0.24 17.89
N LEU A 35 18.75 0.76 16.71
CA LEU A 35 17.92 0.05 15.74
C LEU A 35 18.59 -1.25 15.29
N ASP A 36 19.89 -1.21 14.96
CA ASP A 36 20.62 -2.40 14.53
C ASP A 36 20.64 -3.48 15.61
N TYR A 37 20.83 -3.09 16.88
CA TYR A 37 20.76 -3.99 18.02
C TYR A 37 19.38 -4.65 18.15
N GLU A 38 18.29 -3.88 18.14
CA GLU A 38 16.91 -4.39 18.24
C GLU A 38 16.55 -5.31 17.07
N LEU A 39 16.99 -4.98 15.85
CA LEU A 39 16.76 -5.82 14.68
C LEU A 39 17.48 -7.16 14.82
N GLU A 40 18.67 -7.19 15.43
CA GLU A 40 19.41 -8.43 15.70
C GLU A 40 18.77 -9.26 16.81
N GLU A 41 18.22 -8.62 17.84
CA GLU A 41 17.40 -9.32 18.85
C GLU A 41 16.17 -9.97 18.21
N ILE A 42 15.47 -9.29 17.30
CA ILE A 42 14.32 -9.85 16.57
C ILE A 42 14.74 -11.05 15.71
N ARG A 43 15.90 -10.97 15.03
CA ARG A 43 16.44 -12.08 14.23
C ARG A 43 16.83 -13.27 15.09
N SER A 44 17.60 -13.03 16.16
CA SER A 44 18.03 -14.10 17.08
C SER A 44 16.85 -14.74 17.83
N ALA A 45 15.79 -13.99 18.12
CA ALA A 45 14.54 -14.52 18.68
C ALA A 45 13.68 -15.32 17.68
N GLY A 46 14.02 -15.33 16.39
CA GLY A 46 13.24 -16.01 15.35
C GLY A 46 11.87 -15.37 15.07
N THR A 47 11.66 -14.13 15.52
CA THR A 47 10.41 -13.37 15.30
C THR A 47 10.51 -12.43 14.10
N TRP A 48 11.64 -12.46 13.39
CA TRP A 48 11.84 -11.76 12.13
C TRP A 48 10.81 -12.22 11.08
N LYS A 49 10.05 -11.27 10.54
CA LYS A 49 9.05 -11.53 9.51
C LYS A 49 9.62 -11.21 8.15
N THR A 50 9.61 -12.20 7.26
CA THR A 50 9.88 -12.00 5.84
C THR A 50 8.57 -11.93 5.07
N GLU A 51 8.52 -11.07 4.06
CA GLU A 51 7.37 -10.99 3.15
C GLU A 51 7.43 -12.12 2.13
N ARG A 52 6.27 -12.64 1.75
CA ARG A 52 6.12 -13.53 0.58
C ARG A 52 5.35 -12.77 -0.48
N VAL A 53 5.92 -12.68 -1.68
CA VAL A 53 5.34 -11.89 -2.76
C VAL A 53 4.26 -12.70 -3.48
N ILE A 54 3.02 -12.23 -3.40
CA ILE A 54 1.88 -12.80 -4.13
C ILE A 54 1.80 -12.14 -5.51
N THR A 55 1.78 -12.92 -6.59
CA THR A 55 1.76 -12.42 -7.97
C THR A 55 0.44 -12.63 -8.70
N SER A 56 -0.50 -13.36 -8.10
CA SER A 56 -1.87 -13.49 -8.60
C SER A 56 -2.82 -12.48 -7.97
N LYS A 57 -4.05 -12.41 -8.50
CA LYS A 57 -5.19 -11.84 -7.76
C LYS A 57 -5.44 -12.64 -6.48
N GLN A 58 -6.11 -12.01 -5.51
CA GLN A 58 -6.50 -12.68 -4.27
C GLN A 58 -7.63 -13.67 -4.54
N ASP A 59 -7.42 -14.93 -4.15
CA ASP A 59 -8.37 -16.03 -4.30
C ASP A 59 -7.99 -17.15 -3.32
N ILE A 60 -8.77 -18.24 -3.31
CA ILE A 60 -8.44 -19.45 -2.55
C ILE A 60 -7.11 -20.04 -3.04
N ASN A 61 -6.85 -20.00 -4.35
CA ASN A 61 -5.59 -20.42 -4.96
C ASN A 61 -4.79 -19.20 -5.42
N ILE A 62 -3.60 -19.02 -4.88
CA ILE A 62 -2.71 -17.89 -5.20
C ILE A 62 -1.38 -18.36 -5.78
N GLN A 63 -0.74 -17.49 -6.56
CA GLN A 63 0.65 -17.66 -7.00
C GLN A 63 1.58 -16.84 -6.10
N VAL A 64 2.70 -17.43 -5.71
CA VAL A 64 3.72 -16.81 -4.87
C VAL A 64 5.07 -17.00 -5.55
N ASP A 65 5.90 -15.96 -5.61
CA ASP A 65 7.13 -15.93 -6.42
C ASP A 65 8.08 -17.11 -6.14
N ASP A 66 8.22 -17.49 -4.87
CA ASP A 66 9.12 -18.57 -4.45
C ASP A 66 8.46 -19.96 -4.45
N CYS A 67 7.30 -20.13 -5.09
CA CYS A 67 6.54 -21.38 -5.14
C CYS A 67 6.31 -21.84 -6.57
N THR A 68 6.52 -23.15 -6.83
CA THR A 68 6.18 -23.72 -8.13
C THR A 68 4.70 -24.10 -8.17
N GLY A 69 3.91 -23.27 -8.85
CA GLY A 69 2.47 -23.49 -9.05
C GLY A 69 1.58 -22.88 -7.96
N PRO A 70 0.26 -23.00 -8.11
CA PRO A 70 -0.70 -22.39 -7.20
C PRO A 70 -0.67 -23.05 -5.81
N ILE A 71 -0.78 -22.23 -4.76
CA ILE A 71 -0.92 -22.67 -3.37
C ILE A 71 -2.28 -22.24 -2.79
N LEU A 72 -2.78 -22.99 -1.81
CA LEU A 72 -4.04 -22.72 -1.14
C LEU A 72 -3.85 -21.72 0.01
N ASN A 73 -4.60 -20.62 0.02
CA ASN A 73 -4.48 -19.53 0.98
C ASN A 73 -5.52 -19.62 2.11
N PHE A 74 -5.08 -20.01 3.31
CA PHE A 74 -5.92 -20.08 4.50
C PHE A 74 -5.77 -18.90 5.48
N CYS A 75 -4.92 -17.93 5.17
CA CYS A 75 -4.63 -16.80 6.06
C CYS A 75 -5.10 -15.45 5.50
N ALA A 76 -5.94 -15.45 4.47
CA ALA A 76 -6.55 -14.22 3.96
C ALA A 76 -7.74 -13.78 4.82
N ASN A 77 -7.90 -12.47 5.00
CA ASN A 77 -9.12 -11.86 5.53
C ASN A 77 -10.23 -11.74 4.47
N ASN A 78 -10.18 -12.55 3.40
CA ASN A 78 -11.12 -12.53 2.28
C ASN A 78 -12.23 -13.59 2.46
N TYR A 79 -12.93 -13.53 3.60
CA TYR A 79 -13.89 -14.56 4.04
C TYR A 79 -15.01 -14.86 3.03
N LEU A 80 -15.50 -13.83 2.33
CA LEU A 80 -16.59 -13.95 1.34
C LEU A 80 -16.08 -14.05 -0.10
N GLY A 81 -14.76 -14.04 -0.33
CA GLY A 81 -14.19 -14.05 -1.68
C GLY A 81 -14.38 -12.75 -2.48
N LEU A 82 -14.82 -11.66 -1.83
CA LEU A 82 -15.22 -10.44 -2.53
C LEU A 82 -14.05 -9.54 -2.97
N SER A 83 -12.84 -9.71 -2.43
CA SER A 83 -11.69 -8.84 -2.72
C SER A 83 -11.34 -8.75 -4.21
N CYS A 84 -11.61 -9.78 -5.00
CA CYS A 84 -11.36 -9.81 -6.44
C CYS A 84 -12.59 -10.21 -7.26
N HIS A 85 -13.78 -10.16 -6.66
CA HIS A 85 -15.02 -10.53 -7.33
C HIS A 85 -15.28 -9.62 -8.55
N PRO A 86 -15.62 -10.15 -9.74
CA PRO A 86 -15.70 -9.36 -10.98
C PRO A 86 -16.60 -8.12 -10.89
N GLN A 87 -17.74 -8.24 -10.22
CA GLN A 87 -18.67 -7.11 -10.03
C GLN A 87 -18.11 -6.03 -9.12
N VAL A 88 -17.36 -6.39 -8.07
CA VAL A 88 -16.73 -5.41 -7.16
C VAL A 88 -15.64 -4.64 -7.91
N VAL A 89 -14.81 -5.35 -8.68
CA VAL A 89 -13.76 -4.75 -9.51
C VAL A 89 -14.36 -3.84 -10.59
N ALA A 90 -15.43 -4.25 -11.26
CA ALA A 90 -16.10 -3.44 -12.28
C ALA A 90 -16.69 -2.15 -11.69
N SER A 91 -17.40 -2.26 -10.56
CA SER A 91 -17.94 -1.10 -9.84
C SER A 91 -16.84 -0.15 -9.37
N GLY A 92 -15.73 -0.69 -8.86
CA GLY A 92 -14.56 0.10 -8.47
C GLY A 92 -13.98 0.90 -9.64
N LYS A 93 -13.83 0.27 -10.81
CA LYS A 93 -13.35 0.97 -12.03
C LYS A 93 -14.29 2.10 -12.44
N MET A 94 -15.60 1.86 -12.50
CA MET A 94 -16.57 2.89 -12.88
C MET A 94 -16.54 4.10 -11.93
N VAL A 95 -16.39 3.87 -10.62
CA VAL A 95 -16.28 4.95 -9.65
C VAL A 95 -14.96 5.69 -9.80
N MET A 96 -13.83 4.99 -10.01
CA MET A 96 -12.54 5.65 -10.25
C MET A 96 -12.55 6.50 -11.53
N ASP A 97 -13.18 6.02 -12.60
CA ASP A 97 -13.29 6.77 -13.86
C ASP A 97 -14.13 8.05 -13.71
N SER A 98 -15.19 8.00 -12.89
CA SER A 98 -16.12 9.13 -12.71
C SER A 98 -15.75 10.09 -11.58
N GLN A 99 -15.05 9.62 -10.55
CA GLN A 99 -14.81 10.37 -9.30
C GLN A 99 -13.32 10.54 -8.97
N GLY A 100 -12.43 9.96 -9.76
CA GLY A 100 -11.01 9.90 -9.48
C GLY A 100 -10.65 8.83 -8.44
N ALA A 101 -9.35 8.58 -8.29
CA ALA A 101 -8.84 7.55 -7.39
C ALA A 101 -8.73 7.99 -5.92
N ALA A 102 -8.61 9.29 -5.65
CA ALA A 102 -8.42 9.85 -4.31
C ALA A 102 -8.85 11.32 -4.25
N LEU A 103 -9.16 11.79 -3.03
CA LEU A 103 -9.60 13.17 -2.76
C LEU A 103 -8.52 14.06 -2.13
N SER A 104 -7.40 13.48 -1.67
CA SER A 104 -6.28 14.19 -1.04
C SER A 104 -6.69 15.18 0.07
N SER A 105 -7.81 14.91 0.75
CA SER A 105 -8.39 15.79 1.75
C SER A 105 -9.23 14.98 2.72
N VAL A 106 -9.30 15.44 3.97
CA VAL A 106 -10.18 14.87 4.99
C VAL A 106 -11.63 15.25 4.74
N ARG A 107 -12.55 14.49 5.31
CA ARG A 107 -14.01 14.58 5.05
C ARG A 107 -14.61 15.98 5.22
N PHE A 108 -14.20 16.72 6.26
CA PHE A 108 -14.81 18.01 6.59
C PHE A 108 -14.21 19.21 5.84
N ILE A 109 -13.07 19.04 5.17
CA ILE A 109 -12.43 20.10 4.37
C ILE A 109 -12.97 20.03 2.94
N TYR A 110 -12.44 19.10 2.12
CA TYR A 110 -12.90 18.86 0.75
C TYR A 110 -12.96 17.37 0.38
N GLY A 111 -12.93 16.47 1.37
CA GLY A 111 -12.88 15.01 1.16
C GLY A 111 -14.24 14.31 1.10
N THR A 112 -15.36 15.00 0.85
CA THR A 112 -16.70 14.37 0.86
C THR A 112 -17.40 14.45 -0.51
N GLN A 113 -17.44 13.32 -1.21
CA GLN A 113 -18.27 13.10 -2.42
C GLN A 113 -19.69 12.57 -2.11
N ASN A 114 -20.60 12.70 -3.09
CA ASN A 114 -21.99 12.24 -3.01
C ASN A 114 -22.12 10.77 -2.58
N ILE A 115 -21.23 9.88 -3.05
CA ILE A 115 -21.25 8.45 -2.71
C ILE A 115 -21.11 8.18 -1.20
N HIS A 116 -20.39 9.04 -0.49
CA HIS A 116 -20.22 8.91 0.95
C HIS A 116 -21.47 9.33 1.75
N LYS A 117 -22.40 10.03 1.12
CA LYS A 117 -23.68 10.45 1.72
C LYS A 117 -24.83 9.52 1.29
N ALA A 118 -24.79 9.04 0.05
CA ALA A 118 -25.80 8.16 -0.52
C ALA A 118 -25.87 6.81 0.22
N HIS A 119 -24.71 6.24 0.57
CA HIS A 119 -24.63 4.98 1.29
C HIS A 119 -24.26 5.24 2.75
N LYS A 120 -25.27 5.52 3.59
CA LYS A 120 -25.14 5.87 5.03
C LYS A 120 -24.30 4.87 5.87
N PHE A 121 -24.00 3.71 5.33
CA PHE A 121 -23.24 2.62 5.97
C PHE A 121 -21.75 2.59 5.62
N ILE A 122 -21.30 3.27 4.57
CA ILE A 122 -19.90 3.22 4.12
C ILE A 122 -19.20 4.51 4.54
N LYS A 123 -18.85 4.60 5.83
CA LYS A 123 -17.87 5.57 6.35
C LYS A 123 -16.47 4.96 6.27
N VAL A 124 -16.05 4.57 5.07
CA VAL A 124 -14.68 4.10 4.88
C VAL A 124 -13.80 5.34 4.86
N PHE A 125 -12.88 5.42 5.82
CA PHE A 125 -11.71 6.27 5.75
C PHE A 125 -10.75 5.60 4.78
N ILE A 126 -10.75 6.04 3.52
CA ILE A 126 -9.60 5.91 2.61
C ILE A 126 -9.12 7.33 2.34
#